data_AF-A0A7C2EH44-F1
#
_entry.id   AF-A0A7C2EH44-F1
#
_cell.length_a   1.000
_cell.length_b   1.000
_cell.length_c   1.000
_cell.angle_alpha   90.00
_cell.angle_beta   90.00
_cell.angle_gamma   90.00
#
_symmetry.space_group_name_H-M   'P 1'
#
loop_
_entity.id
_entity.type
_entity.pdbx_description
1 polymer ?
#
loop_
_entity_poly.entity_id
_entity_poly.type
_entity_poly.pdbx_seq_one_letter_code
_entity_poly.pdbx_strand_id
1 'polypeptide(L)'
;MIIDVHAHVGNCLQGGEISEPYAKPPHLLSNLFEASGFRLMGGRRLFPRFSRHLEIKHNQERTNLGTPENLLRYMDHFGISLSVLQPIEPYRMTQDNLSLCGPRLATFASVHPERPGWEKRLRTYMEAGCLGLKIHPIIQNLVPGSSSVHQLLEELALYGKPVLLHAGESAYRQGEVSLSRLGRIADWASTLASFPRIRFIIAHMAMEGWKEALDLGERHSHLYVDTSFKPASHVREALRRLGRERVLFASDWPFSLQKAPLRVIEAVTSSDRGLRRALLRDNARSLLGIDMGA
;
A
#
# COMPACT_ATOMS: atom_id res chain seq x y z
N MET A 1 -6.10 19.71 -0.02
CA MET A 1 -5.97 18.55 -0.93
C MET A 1 -5.09 17.51 -0.26
N ILE A 2 -5.60 16.29 -0.15
CA ILE A 2 -4.90 15.14 0.43
C ILE A 2 -4.87 14.02 -0.62
N ILE A 3 -3.71 13.41 -0.84
CA ILE A 3 -3.52 12.24 -1.72
C ILE A 3 -3.23 11.03 -0.84
N ASP A 4 -4.10 10.04 -0.89
CA ASP A 4 -3.92 8.73 -0.29
C ASP A 4 -3.33 7.77 -1.33
N VAL A 5 -2.03 7.46 -1.22
CA VAL A 5 -1.32 6.70 -2.27
C VAL A 5 -1.62 5.20 -2.26
N HIS A 6 -2.38 4.72 -1.28
CA HIS A 6 -2.62 3.29 -1.10
C HIS A 6 -4.02 3.05 -0.55
N ALA A 7 -4.93 2.74 -1.47
CA ALA A 7 -6.26 2.22 -1.16
C ALA A 7 -6.58 1.00 -2.03
N HIS A 8 -7.54 0.21 -1.59
CA HIS A 8 -8.04 -0.99 -2.27
C HIS A 8 -9.55 -0.89 -2.42
N VAL A 9 -10.06 -1.51 -3.48
CA VAL A 9 -11.49 -1.72 -3.71
C VAL A 9 -11.71 -3.13 -4.25
N GLY A 10 -12.94 -3.61 -4.12
CA GLY A 10 -13.31 -4.99 -4.41
C GLY A 10 -12.67 -5.99 -3.44
N ASN A 11 -12.85 -7.27 -3.72
CA ASN A 11 -12.28 -8.33 -2.92
C ASN A 11 -10.82 -8.64 -3.29
N CYS A 12 -9.91 -7.70 -3.02
CA CYS A 12 -8.51 -7.82 -3.44
C CYS A 12 -7.70 -8.91 -2.71
N LEU A 13 -8.21 -9.43 -1.58
CA LEU A 13 -7.54 -10.50 -0.81
C LEU A 13 -7.99 -11.91 -1.22
N GLN A 14 -9.23 -12.07 -1.69
CA GLN A 14 -9.79 -13.39 -1.97
C GLN A 14 -10.39 -13.57 -3.36
N GLY A 15 -10.70 -12.49 -4.06
CA GLY A 15 -11.43 -12.49 -5.33
C GLY A 15 -12.93 -12.62 -5.14
N GLY A 16 -13.67 -12.58 -6.25
CA GLY A 16 -15.14 -12.60 -6.24
C GLY A 16 -15.77 -11.24 -5.94
N GLU A 17 -17.10 -11.20 -6.02
CA GLU A 17 -17.89 -9.99 -5.76
C GLU A 17 -18.13 -9.78 -4.27
N ILE A 18 -18.26 -8.51 -3.87
CA ILE A 18 -18.74 -8.17 -2.52
C ILE A 18 -20.27 -8.20 -2.58
N SER A 19 -20.87 -9.33 -2.18
CA SER A 19 -22.32 -9.53 -2.27
C SER A 19 -23.12 -8.74 -1.22
N GLU A 20 -22.53 -8.50 -0.04
CA GLU A 20 -23.18 -7.78 1.07
C GLU A 20 -22.27 -6.67 1.59
N PRO A 21 -22.18 -5.52 0.90
CA PRO A 21 -21.27 -4.47 1.27
C PRO A 21 -21.67 -3.84 2.59
N TYR A 22 -20.69 -3.66 3.47
CA TYR A 22 -20.90 -3.06 4.78
C TYR A 22 -21.08 -1.55 4.65
N ALA A 23 -22.14 -1.00 5.24
CA ALA A 23 -22.34 0.44 5.31
C ALA A 23 -21.43 1.12 6.35
N LYS A 24 -21.01 0.38 7.38
CA LYS A 24 -20.17 0.87 8.50
C LYS A 24 -19.09 -0.15 8.85
N PRO A 25 -17.95 0.29 9.42
CA PRO A 25 -16.85 -0.61 9.71
C PRO A 25 -17.27 -1.65 10.76
N PRO A 26 -16.78 -2.90 10.66
CA PRO A 26 -17.11 -3.93 11.63
C PRO A 26 -16.60 -3.54 13.02
N HIS A 27 -17.37 -3.83 14.06
CA HIS A 27 -17.12 -3.38 15.45
C HIS A 27 -15.95 -4.09 16.18
N LEU A 28 -15.08 -4.80 15.46
CA LEU A 28 -14.09 -5.73 16.03
C LEU A 28 -12.78 -5.04 16.51
N LEU A 29 -11.92 -5.83 17.19
CA LEU A 29 -10.60 -5.50 17.79
C LEU A 29 -9.69 -4.56 16.98
N SER A 30 -9.81 -4.51 15.65
CA SER A 30 -9.11 -3.52 14.80
C SER A 30 -9.39 -2.07 15.17
N ASN A 31 -10.58 -1.77 15.69
CA ASN A 31 -10.92 -0.42 16.13
C ASN A 31 -10.06 -0.04 17.34
N LEU A 32 -9.62 -1.00 18.16
CA LEU A 32 -8.65 -0.76 19.23
C LEU A 32 -7.25 -0.51 18.66
N PHE A 33 -6.85 -1.23 17.63
CA PHE A 33 -5.57 -1.00 16.94
C PHE A 33 -5.52 0.42 16.35
N GLU A 34 -6.54 0.83 15.60
CA GLU A 34 -6.69 2.18 15.06
C GLU A 34 -6.83 3.24 16.16
N ALA A 35 -7.64 3.00 17.19
CA ALA A 35 -7.82 3.91 18.32
C ALA A 35 -6.53 4.09 19.13
N SER A 36 -5.68 3.07 19.19
CA SER A 36 -4.34 3.16 19.79
C SER A 36 -3.35 3.97 18.96
N GLY A 37 -3.73 4.45 17.77
CA GLY A 37 -2.80 5.04 16.81
C GLY A 37 -1.73 4.05 16.38
N PHE A 38 -2.14 2.80 16.14
CA PHE A 38 -1.31 1.69 15.67
C PHE A 38 -0.20 1.20 16.62
N ARG A 39 -0.28 1.52 17.93
CA ARG A 39 0.71 1.07 18.92
C ARG A 39 0.60 -0.41 19.27
N LEU A 40 -0.56 -1.04 19.04
CA LEU A 40 -0.85 -2.42 19.44
C LEU A 40 -0.41 -3.51 18.43
N MET A 41 0.28 -3.15 17.34
CA MET A 41 0.72 -4.09 16.29
C MET A 41 1.60 -5.24 16.84
N GLY A 42 2.43 -4.93 17.85
CA GLY A 42 3.39 -5.85 18.47
C GLY A 42 2.82 -6.90 19.43
N GLY A 43 1.49 -6.98 19.59
CA GLY A 43 0.82 -7.96 20.47
C GLY A 43 0.93 -9.44 20.04
N ARG A 44 1.62 -9.73 18.92
CA ARG A 44 1.80 -11.06 18.32
C ARG A 44 2.46 -12.12 19.23
N ARG A 45 2.98 -11.75 20.41
CA ARG A 45 3.87 -12.61 21.23
C ARG A 45 3.18 -13.63 22.13
N LEU A 46 1.94 -13.41 22.58
CA LEU A 46 1.33 -14.29 23.60
C LEU A 46 0.54 -15.46 22.99
N PHE A 47 -0.14 -15.27 21.84
CA PHE A 47 -0.88 -16.33 21.13
C PHE A 47 -0.86 -16.12 19.60
N PRO A 48 0.25 -16.45 18.91
CA PRO A 48 0.46 -16.08 17.51
C PRO A 48 -0.51 -16.75 16.51
N ARG A 49 -0.96 -17.99 16.77
CA ARG A 49 -1.93 -18.67 15.90
C ARG A 49 -3.34 -18.10 16.02
N PHE A 50 -3.78 -17.84 17.25
CA PHE A 50 -5.11 -17.27 17.53
C PHE A 50 -5.21 -15.82 17.04
N SER A 51 -4.20 -15.00 17.30
CA SER A 51 -4.13 -13.61 16.79
C SER A 51 -4.16 -13.56 15.26
N ARG A 52 -3.46 -14.46 14.58
CA ARG A 52 -3.45 -14.54 13.11
C ARG A 52 -4.81 -14.94 12.53
N HIS A 53 -5.54 -15.88 13.15
CA HIS A 53 -6.88 -16.22 12.70
C HIS A 53 -7.83 -15.02 12.79
N LEU A 54 -7.78 -14.27 13.89
CA LEU A 54 -8.57 -13.06 14.08
C LEU A 54 -8.19 -11.96 13.07
N GLU A 55 -6.91 -11.78 12.78
CA GLU A 55 -6.41 -10.84 11.76
C GLU A 55 -6.93 -11.19 10.37
N ILE A 56 -6.84 -12.47 9.98
CA ILE A 56 -7.35 -12.98 8.70
C ILE A 56 -8.85 -12.68 8.58
N LYS A 57 -9.64 -13.10 9.57
CA LYS A 57 -11.08 -12.85 9.57
C LYS A 57 -11.36 -11.36 9.51
N HIS A 58 -10.65 -10.57 10.30
CA HIS A 58 -10.83 -9.13 10.33
C HIS A 58 -10.58 -8.46 8.98
N ASN A 59 -9.46 -8.77 8.32
CA ASN A 59 -9.14 -8.21 7.01
C ASN A 59 -10.19 -8.62 5.96
N GLN A 60 -10.71 -9.85 6.04
CA GLN A 60 -11.81 -10.31 5.18
C GLN A 60 -13.11 -9.55 5.45
N GLU A 61 -13.46 -9.27 6.71
CA GLU A 61 -14.62 -8.44 7.03
C GLU A 61 -14.45 -6.98 6.55
N ARG A 62 -13.23 -6.43 6.64
CA ARG A 62 -12.93 -5.09 6.12
C ARG A 62 -13.08 -5.02 4.61
N THR A 63 -12.80 -6.11 3.89
CA THR A 63 -13.03 -6.18 2.46
C THR A 63 -14.49 -5.92 2.09
N ASN A 64 -15.46 -6.28 2.94
CA ASN A 64 -16.87 -5.99 2.69
C ASN A 64 -17.18 -4.47 2.70
N LEU A 65 -16.31 -3.63 3.27
CA LEU A 65 -16.41 -2.17 3.10
C LEU A 65 -15.90 -1.69 1.75
N GLY A 66 -15.10 -2.50 1.05
CA GLY A 66 -14.24 -2.14 -0.06
C GLY A 66 -14.92 -1.74 -1.37
N THR A 67 -16.13 -1.19 -1.35
CA THR A 67 -16.78 -0.71 -2.58
C THR A 67 -16.30 0.69 -2.97
N PRO A 68 -16.32 1.05 -4.27
CA PRO A 68 -15.98 2.40 -4.72
C PRO A 68 -16.84 3.49 -4.08
N GLU A 69 -18.14 3.24 -3.90
CA GLU A 69 -19.10 4.17 -3.30
C GLU A 69 -18.75 4.44 -1.83
N ASN A 70 -18.40 3.38 -1.10
CA ASN A 70 -17.95 3.49 0.27
C ASN A 70 -16.64 4.27 0.35
N LEU A 71 -15.66 3.98 -0.53
CA LEU A 71 -14.40 4.71 -0.58
C LEU A 71 -14.65 6.20 -0.79
N LEU A 72 -15.43 6.59 -1.80
CA LEU A 72 -15.77 7.99 -2.08
C LEU A 72 -16.46 8.67 -0.89
N ARG A 73 -17.39 7.98 -0.22
CA ARG A 73 -18.05 8.49 0.99
C ARG A 73 -17.06 8.75 2.13
N TYR A 74 -16.10 7.86 2.35
CA TYR A 74 -15.06 8.06 3.36
C TYR A 74 -14.06 9.15 2.97
N MET A 75 -13.73 9.25 1.68
CA MET A 75 -12.91 10.33 1.15
C MET A 75 -13.56 11.69 1.42
N ASP A 76 -14.87 11.82 1.20
CA ASP A 76 -15.62 13.05 1.53
C ASP A 76 -15.58 13.36 3.02
N HIS A 77 -15.83 12.34 3.84
CA HIS A 77 -15.88 12.50 5.29
C HIS A 77 -14.52 12.91 5.89
N PHE A 78 -13.40 12.51 5.28
CA PHE A 78 -12.05 12.78 5.78
C PHE A 78 -11.24 13.77 4.93
N GLY A 79 -11.85 14.38 3.91
CA GLY A 79 -11.21 15.39 3.07
C GLY A 79 -10.12 14.83 2.14
N ILE A 80 -10.19 13.55 1.76
CA ILE A 80 -9.30 12.94 0.77
C ILE A 80 -9.73 13.39 -0.63
N SER A 81 -8.79 14.00 -1.35
CA SER A 81 -9.06 14.56 -2.67
C SER A 81 -8.81 13.53 -3.78
N LEU A 82 -7.78 12.69 -3.61
CA LEU A 82 -7.42 11.63 -4.54
C LEU A 82 -7.00 10.38 -3.76
N SER A 83 -7.55 9.23 -4.14
CA SER A 83 -7.08 7.92 -3.68
C SER A 83 -6.48 7.15 -4.85
N VAL A 84 -5.32 6.54 -4.64
CA VAL A 84 -4.65 5.70 -5.63
C VAL A 84 -4.90 4.24 -5.31
N LEU A 85 -5.68 3.60 -6.18
CA LEU A 85 -6.11 2.22 -6.06
C LEU A 85 -4.96 1.26 -6.39
N GLN A 86 -4.83 0.20 -5.61
CA GLN A 86 -3.75 -0.78 -5.69
C GLN A 86 -4.34 -2.15 -6.08
N PRO A 87 -4.55 -2.45 -7.38
CA PRO A 87 -5.05 -3.76 -7.79
C PRO A 87 -4.05 -4.86 -7.41
N ILE A 88 -4.54 -6.08 -7.22
CA ILE A 88 -3.72 -7.23 -6.87
C ILE A 88 -4.20 -8.44 -7.68
N GLU A 89 -3.47 -8.81 -8.73
CA GLU A 89 -3.77 -10.05 -9.44
C GLU A 89 -3.57 -11.26 -8.50
N PRO A 90 -4.38 -12.34 -8.62
CA PRO A 90 -5.44 -12.52 -9.60
C PRO A 90 -6.82 -12.02 -9.12
N TYR A 91 -6.92 -11.45 -7.92
CA TYR A 91 -8.19 -11.19 -7.25
C TYR A 91 -8.83 -9.86 -7.61
N ARG A 92 -8.01 -8.85 -7.93
CA ARG A 92 -8.46 -7.57 -8.44
C ARG A 92 -7.61 -7.18 -9.64
N MET A 93 -8.21 -7.18 -10.82
CA MET A 93 -7.50 -6.88 -12.07
C MET A 93 -7.33 -5.37 -12.25
N THR A 94 -6.31 -4.97 -12.99
CA THR A 94 -6.06 -3.55 -13.27
C THR A 94 -7.20 -2.91 -14.06
N GLN A 95 -7.81 -3.64 -15.01
CA GLN A 95 -8.96 -3.14 -15.78
C GLN A 95 -10.12 -2.72 -14.89
N ASP A 96 -10.40 -3.50 -13.83
CA ASP A 96 -11.50 -3.21 -12.93
C ASP A 96 -11.30 -1.93 -12.13
N ASN A 97 -10.04 -1.54 -11.88
CA ASN A 97 -9.72 -0.26 -11.24
C ASN A 97 -9.66 0.88 -12.26
N LEU A 98 -9.18 0.64 -13.47
CA LEU A 98 -9.16 1.64 -14.53
C LEU A 98 -10.57 2.14 -14.87
N SER A 99 -11.57 1.26 -14.87
CA SER A 99 -12.98 1.66 -15.09
C SER A 99 -13.55 2.59 -14.01
N LEU A 100 -12.91 2.67 -12.85
CA LEU A 100 -13.28 3.55 -11.74
C LEU A 100 -12.49 4.86 -11.73
N CYS A 101 -11.44 4.97 -12.55
CA CYS A 101 -10.55 6.13 -12.53
C CYS A 101 -11.25 7.38 -13.06
N GLY A 102 -10.87 8.52 -12.50
CA GLY A 102 -11.46 9.83 -12.80
C GLY A 102 -10.80 10.93 -11.94
N PRO A 103 -11.45 12.08 -11.74
CA PRO A 103 -10.83 13.22 -11.03
C PRO A 103 -10.41 12.92 -9.58
N ARG A 104 -11.02 11.91 -8.95
CA ARG A 104 -10.82 11.56 -7.53
C ARG A 104 -10.18 10.19 -7.31
N LEU A 105 -10.12 9.35 -8.34
CA LEU A 105 -9.58 7.99 -8.23
C LEU A 105 -8.58 7.79 -9.35
N ALA A 106 -7.39 7.35 -8.99
CA ALA A 106 -6.37 6.88 -9.93
C ALA A 106 -5.98 5.46 -9.55
N THR A 107 -5.21 4.77 -10.39
CA THR A 107 -4.78 3.39 -10.08
C THR A 107 -3.33 3.15 -10.45
N PHE A 108 -2.71 2.24 -9.73
CA PHE A 108 -1.53 1.51 -10.21
C PHE A 108 -1.99 0.34 -11.08
N ALA A 109 -1.06 -0.21 -11.85
CA ALA A 109 -1.22 -1.48 -12.52
C ALA A 109 -0.82 -2.63 -11.59
N SER A 110 -1.33 -3.83 -11.85
CA SER A 110 -0.83 -5.09 -11.33
C SER A 110 -0.88 -6.10 -12.47
N VAL A 111 0.22 -6.83 -12.65
CA VAL A 111 0.34 -7.96 -13.58
C VAL A 111 1.07 -9.08 -12.89
N HIS A 112 0.66 -10.32 -13.15
CA HIS A 112 1.46 -11.49 -12.77
C HIS A 112 2.49 -11.81 -13.89
N PRO A 113 3.81 -11.78 -13.61
CA PRO A 113 4.85 -11.94 -14.62
C PRO A 113 4.96 -13.35 -15.23
N GLU A 114 4.31 -14.34 -14.62
CA GLU A 114 4.28 -15.71 -15.17
C GLU A 114 3.01 -15.99 -15.98
N ARG A 115 2.08 -15.03 -16.08
CA ARG A 115 0.88 -15.17 -16.90
C ARG A 115 1.18 -14.77 -18.35
N PRO A 116 0.78 -15.57 -19.36
CA PRO A 116 1.02 -15.24 -20.77
C PRO A 116 0.57 -13.82 -21.14
N GLY A 117 1.39 -13.10 -21.91
CA GLY A 117 1.10 -11.75 -22.40
C GLY A 117 1.09 -10.65 -21.33
N TRP A 118 1.77 -10.84 -20.20
CA TRP A 118 1.84 -9.85 -19.14
C TRP A 118 2.53 -8.56 -19.59
N GLU A 119 3.50 -8.63 -20.50
CA GLU A 119 4.24 -7.50 -21.06
C GLU A 119 3.28 -6.58 -21.83
N LYS A 120 2.45 -7.20 -22.69
CA LYS A 120 1.42 -6.47 -23.45
C LYS A 120 0.40 -5.84 -22.51
N ARG A 121 -0.06 -6.55 -21.47
CA ARG A 121 -0.98 -5.99 -20.48
C ARG A 121 -0.35 -4.81 -19.74
N LEU A 122 0.89 -4.95 -19.28
CA LEU A 122 1.62 -3.90 -18.58
C LEU A 122 1.72 -2.64 -19.45
N ARG A 123 2.14 -2.79 -20.71
CA ARG A 123 2.19 -1.70 -21.69
C ARG A 123 0.84 -1.02 -21.83
N THR A 124 -0.22 -1.78 -22.07
CA THR A 124 -1.59 -1.23 -22.19
C THR A 124 -2.01 -0.46 -20.93
N TYR A 125 -1.66 -0.95 -19.73
CA TYR A 125 -1.98 -0.24 -18.49
C TYR A 125 -1.19 1.05 -18.30
N MET A 126 0.08 1.07 -18.70
CA MET A 126 0.90 2.29 -18.66
C MET A 126 0.37 3.34 -19.65
N GLU A 127 0.02 2.91 -20.87
CA GLU A 127 -0.61 3.76 -21.90
C GLU A 127 -1.99 4.28 -21.46
N ALA A 128 -2.75 3.48 -20.69
CA ALA A 128 -4.02 3.87 -20.09
C ALA A 128 -3.88 4.82 -18.88
N GLY A 129 -2.66 5.23 -18.51
CA GLY A 129 -2.42 6.24 -17.48
C GLY A 129 -2.24 5.69 -16.06
N CYS A 130 -1.97 4.39 -15.88
CA CYS A 130 -1.62 3.87 -14.56
C CYS A 130 -0.41 4.62 -13.98
N LEU A 131 -0.49 4.97 -12.70
CA LEU A 131 0.51 5.81 -12.03
C LEU A 131 1.78 5.05 -11.59
N GLY A 132 1.75 3.72 -11.66
CA GLY A 132 2.80 2.85 -11.12
C GLY A 132 2.44 1.38 -11.22
N LEU A 133 3.26 0.52 -10.62
CA LEU A 133 3.03 -0.92 -10.52
C LEU A 133 2.88 -1.34 -9.05
N LYS A 134 1.84 -2.11 -8.73
CA LYS A 134 1.64 -2.78 -7.44
C LYS A 134 2.18 -4.20 -7.52
N ILE A 135 3.12 -4.52 -6.63
CA ILE A 135 3.59 -5.89 -6.41
C ILE A 135 3.17 -6.33 -5.01
N HIS A 136 2.50 -7.47 -4.94
CA HIS A 136 2.12 -8.12 -3.69
C HIS A 136 2.62 -9.57 -3.65
N PRO A 137 3.83 -9.83 -3.14
CA PRO A 137 4.47 -11.13 -3.28
C PRO A 137 3.74 -12.29 -2.63
N ILE A 138 3.00 -12.03 -1.54
CA ILE A 138 2.24 -13.09 -0.86
C ILE A 138 1.03 -13.55 -1.70
N ILE A 139 0.17 -12.61 -2.12
CA ILE A 139 -1.04 -12.90 -2.90
C ILE A 139 -0.70 -13.38 -4.32
N GLN A 140 0.30 -12.76 -4.95
CA GLN A 140 0.77 -13.16 -6.27
C GLN A 140 1.71 -14.37 -6.21
N ASN A 141 2.06 -14.88 -5.03
CA ASN A 141 3.06 -15.94 -4.85
C ASN A 141 4.37 -15.69 -5.62
N LEU A 142 4.88 -14.46 -5.55
CA LEU A 142 6.12 -14.06 -6.22
C LEU A 142 7.30 -14.17 -5.28
N VAL A 143 8.34 -14.87 -5.71
CA VAL A 143 9.60 -15.01 -4.97
C VAL A 143 10.43 -13.74 -5.17
N PRO A 144 10.81 -13.03 -4.09
CA PRO A 144 11.71 -11.88 -4.19
C PRO A 144 13.01 -12.27 -4.89
N GLY A 145 13.41 -11.51 -5.91
CA GLY A 145 14.63 -11.78 -6.66
C GLY A 145 14.54 -12.88 -7.74
N SER A 146 13.36 -13.42 -8.03
CA SER A 146 13.20 -14.31 -9.19
C SER A 146 13.45 -13.58 -10.51
N SER A 147 13.84 -14.34 -11.53
CA SER A 147 13.98 -13.81 -12.90
C SER A 147 12.67 -13.20 -13.42
N SER A 148 11.52 -13.81 -13.11
CA SER A 148 10.20 -13.29 -13.50
C SER A 148 9.90 -11.92 -12.87
N VAL A 149 10.28 -11.70 -11.60
CA VAL A 149 10.16 -10.39 -10.95
C VAL A 149 11.14 -9.39 -11.55
N HIS A 150 12.37 -9.77 -11.85
CA HIS A 150 13.35 -8.87 -12.46
C HIS A 150 12.94 -8.45 -13.87
N GLN A 151 12.46 -9.37 -14.70
CA GLN A 151 11.92 -9.07 -16.03
C GLN A 151 10.75 -8.07 -15.97
N LEU A 152 9.85 -8.24 -14.99
CA LEU A 152 8.76 -7.30 -14.75
C LEU A 152 9.26 -5.89 -14.41
N LEU A 153 10.29 -5.80 -13.57
CA LEU A 153 10.90 -4.52 -13.19
C LEU A 153 11.67 -3.89 -14.36
N GLU A 154 12.37 -4.69 -15.16
CA GLU A 154 13.06 -4.25 -16.38
C GLU A 154 12.08 -3.63 -17.39
N GLU A 155 10.96 -4.30 -17.66
CA GLU A 155 9.92 -3.77 -18.56
C GLU A 155 9.29 -2.49 -17.96
N LEU A 156 8.98 -2.47 -16.66
CA LEU A 156 8.43 -1.27 -16.01
C LEU A 156 9.39 -0.08 -16.09
N ALA A 157 10.70 -0.31 -16.00
CA ALA A 157 11.71 0.75 -16.00
C ALA A 157 11.65 1.61 -17.28
N LEU A 158 11.15 1.07 -18.39
CA LEU A 158 10.95 1.80 -19.65
C LEU A 158 9.95 2.96 -19.53
N TYR A 159 9.03 2.89 -18.55
CA TYR A 159 7.97 3.89 -18.36
C TYR A 159 8.32 4.93 -17.30
N GLY A 160 9.43 4.78 -16.57
CA GLY A 160 9.85 5.70 -15.51
C GLY A 160 8.88 5.80 -14.33
N LYS A 161 8.02 4.79 -14.14
CA LYS A 161 6.97 4.75 -13.11
C LYS A 161 7.43 4.07 -11.82
N PRO A 162 6.90 4.46 -10.65
CA PRO A 162 7.23 3.84 -9.36
C PRO A 162 6.57 2.47 -9.16
N VAL A 163 7.09 1.73 -8.20
CA VAL A 163 6.52 0.47 -7.69
C VAL A 163 6.03 0.68 -6.27
N LEU A 164 4.79 0.31 -5.97
CA LEU A 164 4.33 0.12 -4.59
C LEU A 164 4.47 -1.36 -4.24
N LEU A 165 5.40 -1.67 -3.35
CA LEU A 165 5.74 -3.03 -2.95
C LEU A 165 5.11 -3.33 -1.59
N HIS A 166 4.23 -4.33 -1.53
CA HIS A 166 3.85 -4.89 -0.24
C HIS A 166 5.07 -5.58 0.40
N ALA A 167 5.44 -5.11 1.60
CA ALA A 167 6.52 -5.69 2.38
C ALA A 167 6.07 -5.89 3.84
N GLY A 168 6.47 -6.98 4.46
CA GLY A 168 6.02 -7.43 5.77
C GLY A 168 5.29 -8.76 5.69
N GLU A 169 5.48 -9.59 6.70
CA GLU A 169 4.82 -10.89 6.78
C GLU A 169 3.36 -10.75 7.23
N SER A 170 2.46 -11.18 6.35
CA SER A 170 1.00 -11.15 6.56
C SER A 170 0.37 -12.48 6.11
N ALA A 171 -0.75 -12.84 6.73
CA ALA A 171 -1.54 -13.99 6.32
C ALA A 171 -2.95 -13.53 5.95
N TYR A 172 -3.45 -14.00 4.80
CA TYR A 172 -4.75 -13.59 4.25
C TYR A 172 -5.76 -14.73 4.18
N ARG A 173 -5.29 -15.98 4.26
CA ARG A 173 -6.09 -17.20 4.31
C ARG A 173 -5.55 -18.17 5.34
N GLN A 174 -6.46 -18.97 5.90
CA GLN A 174 -6.06 -20.10 6.72
C GLN A 174 -5.35 -21.14 5.85
N GLY A 175 -4.25 -21.71 6.35
CA GLY A 175 -3.45 -22.71 5.62
C GLY A 175 -2.33 -22.14 4.73
N GLU A 176 -2.43 -20.89 4.25
CA GLU A 176 -1.41 -20.26 3.38
C GLU A 176 -0.29 -19.53 4.16
N VAL A 177 -0.09 -19.87 5.42
CA VAL A 177 0.86 -19.18 6.31
C VAL A 177 2.30 -19.21 5.77
N SER A 178 2.67 -20.27 5.05
CA SER A 178 4.01 -20.41 4.46
C SER A 178 4.32 -19.33 3.42
N LEU A 179 3.31 -18.74 2.77
CA LEU A 179 3.49 -17.67 1.80
C LEU A 179 3.80 -16.32 2.46
N SER A 180 3.48 -16.16 3.76
CA SER A 180 3.73 -14.89 4.48
C SER A 180 5.20 -14.45 4.41
N ARG A 181 6.13 -15.42 4.39
CA ARG A 181 7.58 -15.17 4.28
C ARG A 181 7.97 -14.39 3.02
N LEU A 182 7.20 -14.51 1.94
CA LEU A 182 7.47 -13.80 0.68
C LEU A 182 7.34 -12.27 0.84
N GLY A 183 6.69 -11.82 1.92
CA GLY A 183 6.64 -10.41 2.29
C GLY A 183 7.91 -9.89 2.99
N ARG A 184 8.83 -10.73 3.47
CA ARG A 184 9.99 -10.28 4.24
C ARG A 184 10.84 -9.28 3.45
N ILE A 185 10.99 -8.08 3.99
CA ILE A 185 11.74 -6.99 3.31
C ILE A 185 13.22 -7.33 3.07
N ALA A 186 13.81 -8.15 3.94
CA ALA A 186 15.19 -8.62 3.78
C ALA A 186 15.40 -9.37 2.46
N ASP A 187 14.42 -10.15 2.03
CA ASP A 187 14.49 -10.97 0.81
C ASP A 187 14.42 -10.10 -0.46
N TRP A 188 13.93 -8.85 -0.33
CA TRP A 188 13.89 -7.87 -1.41
C TRP A 188 15.17 -7.03 -1.54
N ALA A 189 16.08 -7.05 -0.57
CA ALA A 189 17.23 -6.15 -0.51
C ALA A 189 18.10 -6.17 -1.78
N SER A 190 18.41 -7.36 -2.30
CA SER A 190 19.19 -7.51 -3.53
C SER A 190 18.46 -6.92 -4.74
N THR A 191 17.16 -7.23 -4.88
CA THR A 191 16.33 -6.68 -5.96
C THR A 191 16.28 -5.15 -5.90
N LEU A 192 16.02 -4.57 -4.72
CA LEU A 192 15.96 -3.12 -4.57
C LEU A 192 17.30 -2.44 -4.93
N ALA A 193 18.43 -3.08 -4.62
CA ALA A 193 19.76 -2.58 -4.98
C ALA A 193 20.04 -2.67 -6.50
N SER A 194 19.53 -3.70 -7.19
CA SER A 194 19.73 -3.91 -8.63
C SER A 194 18.92 -2.93 -9.51
N PHE A 195 17.90 -2.28 -8.98
CA PHE A 195 17.02 -1.37 -9.74
C PHE A 195 17.03 0.08 -9.21
N PRO A 196 18.19 0.76 -9.17
CA PRO A 196 18.31 2.11 -8.58
C PRO A 196 17.56 3.21 -9.36
N ARG A 197 17.14 2.92 -10.61
CA ARG A 197 16.36 3.85 -11.44
C ARG A 197 14.86 3.79 -11.18
N ILE A 198 14.36 2.72 -10.55
CA ILE A 198 12.95 2.57 -10.19
C ILE A 198 12.76 3.16 -8.79
N ARG A 199 11.74 3.98 -8.60
CA ARG A 199 11.37 4.46 -7.26
C ARG A 199 10.45 3.42 -6.61
N PHE A 200 10.81 2.92 -5.44
CA PHE A 200 10.00 1.94 -4.71
C PHE A 200 9.37 2.57 -3.49
N ILE A 201 8.07 2.39 -3.32
CA ILE A 201 7.32 2.70 -2.11
C ILE A 201 7.19 1.40 -1.33
N ILE A 202 7.89 1.31 -0.21
CA ILE A 202 7.80 0.17 0.70
C ILE A 202 6.54 0.36 1.55
N ALA A 203 5.52 -0.44 1.24
CA ALA A 203 4.22 -0.29 1.84
C ALA A 203 4.28 -0.50 3.36
N HIS A 204 3.46 0.24 4.11
CA HIS A 204 3.32 0.13 5.56
C HIS A 204 4.66 -0.07 6.28
N MET A 205 5.72 0.65 5.87
CA MET A 205 7.11 0.47 6.31
C MET A 205 7.45 -0.99 6.65
N ALA A 206 7.22 -1.92 5.73
CA ALA A 206 7.50 -3.35 5.93
C ALA A 206 6.81 -4.04 7.14
N MET A 207 5.68 -3.54 7.63
CA MET A 207 4.98 -4.03 8.84
C MET A 207 5.92 -4.10 10.07
N GLU A 208 6.19 -5.28 10.61
CA GLU A 208 7.11 -5.45 11.73
C GLU A 208 8.58 -5.24 11.33
N GLY A 209 8.93 -5.38 10.03
CA GLY A 209 10.27 -5.17 9.49
C GLY A 209 10.63 -3.71 9.22
N TRP A 210 10.02 -2.78 9.94
CA TRP A 210 10.14 -1.34 9.65
C TRP A 210 11.56 -0.81 9.85
N LYS A 211 12.33 -1.36 10.79
CA LYS A 211 13.71 -0.94 11.00
C LYS A 211 14.56 -1.28 9.78
N GLU A 212 14.42 -2.50 9.28
CA GLU A 212 15.11 -3.00 8.09
C GLU A 212 14.71 -2.21 6.84
N ALA A 213 13.44 -1.83 6.71
CA ALA A 213 12.98 -0.95 5.63
C ALA A 213 13.64 0.45 5.70
N LEU A 214 13.76 1.03 6.89
CA LEU A 214 14.45 2.32 7.07
C LEU A 214 15.97 2.17 6.84
N ASP A 215 16.59 1.07 7.27
CA ASP A 215 18.00 0.77 7.01
C ASP A 215 18.28 0.68 5.50
N LEU A 216 17.41 0.02 4.74
CA LEU A 216 17.48 -0.02 3.29
C LEU A 216 17.27 1.36 2.68
N GLY A 217 16.30 2.13 3.18
CA GLY A 217 16.04 3.48 2.71
C GLY A 217 17.20 4.45 2.93
N GLU A 218 17.96 4.32 4.01
CA GLU A 218 19.18 5.11 4.20
C GLU A 218 20.28 4.76 3.19
N ARG A 219 20.40 3.48 2.81
CA ARG A 219 21.36 3.02 1.80
C ARG A 219 20.96 3.37 0.37
N HIS A 220 19.67 3.58 0.12
CA HIS A 220 19.10 3.66 -1.22
C HIS A 220 18.11 4.85 -1.33
N SER A 221 18.55 5.93 -1.98
CA SER A 221 17.79 7.18 -2.10
C SER A 221 16.51 7.05 -2.94
N HIS A 222 16.40 6.01 -3.76
CA HIS A 222 15.21 5.69 -4.57
C HIS A 222 14.10 4.96 -3.78
N LEU A 223 14.32 4.64 -2.51
CA LEU A 223 13.32 4.01 -1.65
C LEU A 223 12.55 5.05 -0.83
N TYR A 224 11.23 4.93 -0.90
CA TYR A 224 10.21 5.69 -0.21
C TYR A 224 9.46 4.75 0.74
N VAL A 225 8.78 5.32 1.72
CA VAL A 225 7.90 4.57 2.62
C VAL A 225 6.54 5.25 2.72
N ASP A 226 5.50 4.46 2.92
CA ASP A 226 4.19 5.01 3.28
C ASP A 226 3.88 4.85 4.78
N THR A 227 2.91 5.64 5.27
CA THR A 227 2.56 5.72 6.69
C THR A 227 1.43 4.79 7.13
N SER A 228 0.93 3.90 6.27
CA SER A 228 -0.19 3.02 6.62
C SER A 228 0.18 2.10 7.79
N PHE A 229 -0.75 1.95 8.74
CA PHE A 229 -0.57 1.18 9.99
C PHE A 229 0.60 1.59 10.89
N LYS A 230 1.16 2.81 10.75
CA LYS A 230 2.32 3.22 11.56
C LYS A 230 1.96 4.16 12.69
N PRO A 231 2.45 3.90 13.92
CA PRO A 231 2.35 4.88 14.99
C PRO A 231 3.24 6.10 14.70
N ALA A 232 2.90 7.23 15.33
CA ALA A 232 3.63 8.48 15.17
C ALA A 232 5.13 8.36 15.46
N SER A 233 5.54 7.48 16.38
CA SER A 233 6.96 7.22 16.67
C SER A 233 7.72 6.68 15.45
N HIS A 234 7.14 5.73 14.71
CA HIS A 234 7.77 5.17 13.51
C HIS A 234 7.81 6.19 12.38
N VAL A 235 6.75 6.99 12.22
CA VAL A 235 6.73 8.06 11.21
C VAL A 235 7.77 9.14 11.53
N ARG A 236 7.92 9.57 12.80
CA ARG A 236 9.00 10.50 13.21
C ARG A 236 10.38 9.93 12.90
N GLU A 237 10.57 8.64 13.13
CA GLU A 237 11.84 7.97 12.85
C GLU A 237 12.12 7.89 11.34
N ALA A 238 11.11 7.58 10.52
CA ALA A 238 11.21 7.63 9.07
C ALA A 238 11.58 9.04 8.57
N LEU A 239 10.97 10.09 9.13
CA LEU A 239 11.32 11.48 8.81
C LEU A 239 12.77 11.81 9.17
N ARG A 240 13.23 11.36 10.34
CA ARG A 240 14.61 11.58 10.81
C ARG A 240 15.64 10.91 9.91
N ARG A 241 15.38 9.66 9.50
CA ARG A 241 16.31 8.81 8.76
C ARG A 241 16.26 9.04 7.25
N LEU A 242 15.06 9.20 6.71
CA LEU A 242 14.87 9.28 5.26
C LEU A 242 14.68 10.71 4.75
N GLY A 243 14.31 11.64 5.62
CA GLY A 243 13.89 12.99 5.24
C GLY A 243 12.44 13.02 4.77
N ARG A 244 11.80 14.20 4.88
CA ARG A 244 10.37 14.36 4.62
C ARG A 244 9.95 13.97 3.20
N GLU A 245 10.81 14.17 2.20
CA GLU A 245 10.49 13.97 0.77
C GLU A 245 10.20 12.50 0.44
N ARG A 246 10.64 11.57 1.29
CA ARG A 246 10.54 10.11 1.07
C ARG A 246 9.47 9.41 1.91
N VAL A 247 8.63 10.18 2.60
CA VAL A 247 7.54 9.67 3.43
C VAL A 247 6.20 10.09 2.84
N LEU A 248 5.32 9.13 2.58
CA LEU A 248 4.06 9.33 1.86
C LEU A 248 2.86 9.00 2.75
N PHE A 249 1.82 9.81 2.71
CA PHE A 249 0.55 9.46 3.34
C PHE A 249 -0.14 8.31 2.60
N ALA A 250 -0.50 7.28 3.35
CA ALA A 250 -1.29 6.15 2.90
C ALA A 250 -2.20 5.69 4.04
N SER A 251 -3.41 5.21 3.70
CA SER A 251 -4.27 4.57 4.68
C SER A 251 -4.39 3.06 4.57
N ASP A 252 -4.13 2.47 3.40
CA ASP A 252 -4.44 1.07 3.13
C ASP A 252 -5.93 0.76 3.38
N TRP A 253 -6.80 1.67 2.91
CA TRP A 253 -8.24 1.50 2.99
C TRP A 253 -8.65 0.29 2.13
N PRO A 254 -9.61 -0.58 2.52
CA PRO A 254 -10.50 -0.48 3.68
C PRO A 254 -9.93 -1.09 4.97
N PHE A 255 -8.74 -1.67 4.95
CA PHE A 255 -8.13 -2.34 6.09
C PHE A 255 -7.82 -1.38 7.24
N SER A 256 -7.50 -0.11 6.93
CA SER A 256 -7.66 0.99 7.86
C SER A 256 -8.58 2.10 7.36
N LEU A 257 -9.35 2.70 8.26
CA LEU A 257 -10.04 3.96 7.97
C LEU A 257 -9.03 5.10 7.90
N GLN A 258 -9.17 5.93 6.87
CA GLN A 258 -8.33 7.11 6.61
C GLN A 258 -8.17 8.04 7.85
N LYS A 259 -9.17 8.06 8.75
CA LYS A 259 -9.11 8.78 10.03
C LYS A 259 -7.86 8.49 10.87
N ALA A 260 -7.50 7.21 11.00
CA ALA A 260 -6.43 6.78 11.90
C ALA A 260 -5.05 7.27 11.43
N PRO A 261 -4.61 7.04 10.18
CA PRO A 261 -3.34 7.57 9.69
C PRO A 261 -3.37 9.10 9.57
N LEU A 262 -4.51 9.75 9.28
CA LEU A 262 -4.59 11.21 9.31
C LEU A 262 -4.27 11.78 10.69
N ARG A 263 -4.78 11.16 11.76
CA ARG A 263 -4.45 11.52 13.15
C ARG A 263 -2.97 11.30 13.47
N VAL A 264 -2.35 10.28 12.89
CA VAL A 264 -0.90 10.07 13.03
C VAL A 264 -0.14 11.22 12.37
N ILE A 265 -0.46 11.59 11.14
CA ILE A 265 0.18 12.72 10.46
C ILE A 265 -0.03 14.01 11.24
N GLU A 266 -1.23 14.24 11.77
CA GLU A 266 -1.52 15.37 12.65
C GLU A 266 -0.61 15.41 13.87
N ALA A 267 -0.50 14.29 14.60
CA ALA A 267 0.36 14.20 15.77
C ALA A 267 1.84 14.45 15.43
N VAL A 268 2.33 13.89 14.32
CA VAL A 268 3.71 14.03 13.87
C VAL A 268 4.03 15.47 13.49
N THR A 269 3.15 16.11 12.74
CA THR A 269 3.36 17.44 12.15
C THR A 269 3.03 18.56 13.11
N SER A 270 2.12 18.34 14.06
CA SER A 270 1.69 19.36 15.03
C SER A 270 1.28 20.66 14.31
N SER A 271 1.96 21.78 14.58
CA SER A 271 1.72 23.08 13.94
C SER A 271 2.48 23.30 12.61
N ASP A 272 3.37 22.39 12.22
CA ASP A 272 4.15 22.51 10.98
C ASP A 272 3.26 22.23 9.75
N ARG A 273 2.67 23.30 9.20
CA ARG A 273 1.84 23.24 8.00
C ARG A 273 2.61 22.82 6.76
N GLY A 274 3.91 23.14 6.69
CA GLY A 274 4.76 22.81 5.54
C GLY A 274 5.02 21.31 5.45
N LEU A 275 5.44 20.70 6.57
CA LEU A 275 5.62 19.25 6.68
C LEU A 275 4.29 18.52 6.46
N ARG A 276 3.20 18.99 7.06
CA ARG A 276 1.86 18.39 6.88
C ARG A 276 1.45 18.36 5.41
N ARG A 277 1.65 19.45 4.70
CA ARG A 277 1.36 19.55 3.26
C ARG A 277 2.28 18.65 2.42
N ALA A 278 3.56 18.53 2.79
CA ALA A 278 4.50 17.64 2.12
C ALA A 278 4.03 16.18 2.19
N LEU A 279 3.76 15.69 3.41
CA LEU A 279 3.37 14.30 3.65
C LEU A 279 2.01 13.93 3.07
N LEU A 280 1.02 14.83 3.18
CA LEU A 280 -0.33 14.59 2.70
C LEU A 280 -0.49 14.81 1.19
N ARG A 281 0.48 15.43 0.51
CA ARG A 281 0.28 15.88 -0.88
C ARG A 281 1.55 16.03 -1.70
N ASP A 282 2.46 16.94 -1.34
CA ASP A 282 3.48 17.41 -2.28
C ASP A 282 4.44 16.28 -2.69
N ASN A 283 4.80 15.39 -1.76
CA ASN A 283 5.65 14.24 -2.03
C ASN A 283 4.99 13.26 -3.00
N ALA A 284 3.71 12.93 -2.79
CA ALA A 284 2.95 12.05 -3.66
C ALA A 284 2.78 12.65 -5.06
N ARG A 285 2.51 13.97 -5.16
CA ARG A 285 2.45 14.66 -6.46
C ARG A 285 3.75 14.56 -7.22
N SER A 286 4.88 14.87 -6.56
CA SER A 286 6.20 14.82 -7.18
C SER A 286 6.58 13.41 -7.61
N LEU A 287 6.28 12.40 -6.78
CA LEU A 287 6.65 11.02 -7.06
C LEU A 287 5.81 10.40 -8.18
N LEU A 288 4.50 10.67 -8.19
CA LEU A 288 3.55 10.05 -9.12
C LEU A 288 3.36 10.86 -10.42
N GLY A 289 3.95 12.06 -10.51
CA GLY A 289 3.78 12.95 -11.66
C GLY A 289 2.35 13.46 -11.82
N ILE A 290 1.68 13.77 -10.70
CA ILE A 290 0.30 14.27 -10.72
C ILE A 290 0.34 15.79 -10.89
N ASP A 291 0.23 16.21 -12.15
CA ASP A 291 0.00 17.60 -12.52
C ASP A 291 -1.46 17.97 -12.23
N MET A 292 -1.63 19.00 -11.41
CA MET A 292 -2.93 19.65 -11.29
C MET A 292 -2.87 20.81 -12.28
N GLY A 293 -3.84 20.89 -13.19
CA GLY A 293 -4.14 22.17 -13.83
C GLY A 293 -4.20 23.25 -12.75
N ALA A 294 -3.54 24.37 -13.01
CA ALA A 294 -3.41 25.51 -12.10
C ALA A 294 -4.77 26.03 -11.61
#